data_AF-A0A4R0QZW9-F1
#
_entry.id   AF-A0A4R0QZW9-F1
#
_cell.length_a   1.000
_cell.length_b   1.000
_cell.length_c   1.000
_cell.angle_alpha   90.00
_cell.angle_beta   90.00
_cell.angle_gamma   90.00
#
_symmetry.space_group_name_H-M   'P 1'
#
loop_
_entity.id
_entity.type
_entity.pdbx_description
1 polymer ?
#
loop_
_entity_poly.entity_id
_entity_poly.type
_entity_poly.pdbx_seq_one_letter_code
_entity_poly.pdbx_strand_id
1 'polypeptide(L)'
;MAAKSKASRASNGGIDPQQEEETWRKDAAHLSYEEALQAADLLLSHLQNDTLPLSELERAHRRGQIYLEHCQTLLAQVEQSVQELDPETMMPQTHDKKAADASP
;
A
#
# COMPACT_ATOMS: atom_id res chain seq x y z
N MET A 1 50.51 -18.66 17.31
CA MET A 1 50.24 -19.10 15.92
C MET A 1 49.16 -18.21 15.33
N ALA A 2 49.36 -17.79 14.08
CA ALA A 2 48.57 -16.82 13.37
C ALA A 2 47.33 -17.42 12.69
N ALA A 3 46.27 -16.63 12.53
CA ALA A 3 45.56 -16.49 11.25
C ALA A 3 44.55 -15.30 11.27
N LYS A 4 44.92 -14.24 10.54
CA LYS A 4 44.12 -13.51 9.51
C LYS A 4 42.82 -12.83 9.96
N SER A 5 42.75 -11.49 10.06
CA SER A 5 42.55 -10.53 8.95
C SER A 5 41.57 -10.97 7.86
N LYS A 6 40.43 -10.25 7.71
CA LYS A 6 40.07 -9.51 6.48
C LYS A 6 38.71 -8.79 6.56
N ALA A 7 38.78 -7.48 6.27
CA ALA A 7 37.85 -6.68 5.47
C ALA A 7 36.37 -6.59 5.91
N SER A 8 36.07 -5.56 6.70
CA SER A 8 34.76 -4.90 6.63
C SER A 8 34.73 -4.13 5.31
N ARG A 9 34.27 -4.80 4.24
CA ARG A 9 34.12 -4.23 2.91
C ARG A 9 32.83 -3.42 2.93
N ALA A 10 32.96 -2.10 2.79
CA ALA A 10 31.86 -1.19 2.52
C ALA A 10 30.92 -1.81 1.47
N SER A 11 29.68 -2.07 1.87
CA SER A 11 28.65 -2.57 0.96
C SER A 11 28.32 -1.44 -0.01
N ASN A 12 28.76 -1.63 -1.25
CA ASN A 12 28.41 -0.83 -2.40
C ASN A 12 26.88 -0.72 -2.47
N GLY A 13 26.34 0.46 -2.12
CA GLY A 13 24.90 0.72 -1.93
C GLY A 13 24.13 0.77 -3.23
N GLY A 14 23.95 -0.38 -3.88
CA GLY A 14 22.85 -0.57 -4.83
C GLY A 14 21.58 -0.80 -4.02
N ILE A 15 20.56 0.04 -4.19
CA ILE A 15 19.25 -0.19 -3.58
C ILE A 15 18.70 -1.48 -4.19
N ASP A 16 18.45 -2.48 -3.35
CA ASP A 16 17.79 -3.71 -3.76
C ASP A 16 16.34 -3.40 -4.14
N PRO A 17 15.84 -3.85 -5.31
CA PRO A 17 14.47 -3.55 -5.75
C PRO A 17 13.39 -3.94 -4.73
N GLN A 18 13.62 -4.99 -3.93
CA GLN A 18 12.67 -5.44 -2.91
C GLN A 18 12.64 -4.49 -1.71
N GLN A 19 13.81 -3.97 -1.31
CA GLN A 19 13.90 -2.98 -0.23
C GLN A 19 13.21 -1.66 -0.62
N GLU A 20 13.33 -1.29 -1.89
CA GLU A 20 12.67 -0.09 -2.43
C GLU A 20 11.14 -0.23 -2.44
N GLU A 21 10.64 -1.39 -2.88
CA GLU A 21 9.21 -1.69 -2.85
C GLU A 21 8.65 -1.63 -1.41
N GLU A 22 9.38 -2.20 -0.44
CA GLU A 22 8.99 -2.15 0.97
C GLU A 22 8.90 -0.71 1.47
N THR A 23 9.82 0.18 1.06
CA THR A 23 9.75 1.60 1.44
C THR A 23 8.51 2.27 0.88
N TRP A 24 8.17 2.04 -0.39
CA TRP A 24 6.95 2.61 -0.98
C TRP A 24 5.68 2.06 -0.37
N ARG A 25 5.66 0.78 0.02
CA ARG A 25 4.52 0.20 0.74
C ARG A 25 4.33 0.86 2.10
N LYS A 26 5.41 1.14 2.83
CA LYS A 26 5.35 1.89 4.09
C LYS A 26 4.88 3.32 3.88
N ASP A 27 5.40 4.01 2.87
CA ASP A 27 4.97 5.36 2.54
C ASP A 27 3.47 5.41 2.17
N ALA A 28 3.02 4.49 1.31
CA ALA A 28 1.63 4.39 0.87
C ALA A 28 0.67 4.10 2.03
N ALA A 29 1.07 3.27 3.00
CA ALA A 29 0.26 2.94 4.16
C ALA A 29 -0.14 4.16 5.03
N HIS A 30 0.57 5.28 4.90
CA HIS A 30 0.27 6.53 5.60
C HIS A 30 -0.55 7.53 4.78
N LEU A 31 -0.84 7.23 3.52
CA LEU A 31 -1.60 8.13 2.64
C LEU A 31 -3.11 7.93 2.81
N SER A 32 -3.85 9.02 2.71
CA SER A 32 -5.28 8.98 2.42
C SER A 32 -5.55 8.53 0.98
N TYR A 33 -6.81 8.25 0.66
CA TYR A 33 -7.22 7.89 -0.70
C TYR A 33 -6.84 8.98 -1.71
N GLU A 34 -7.12 10.25 -1.39
CA GLU A 34 -6.84 11.39 -2.27
C GLU A 34 -5.33 11.54 -2.50
N GLU A 35 -4.52 11.41 -1.45
CA GLU A 35 -3.07 11.52 -1.55
C GLU A 35 -2.45 10.36 -2.36
N ALA A 36 -2.93 9.13 -2.16
CA ALA A 36 -2.45 7.97 -2.91
C ALA A 36 -2.85 8.07 -4.40
N LEU A 37 -4.06 8.53 -4.70
CA LEU A 37 -4.50 8.77 -6.07
C LEU A 37 -3.67 9.87 -6.73
N GLN A 38 -3.45 10.99 -6.05
CA GLN A 38 -2.60 12.08 -6.54
C GLN A 38 -1.16 11.62 -6.78
N ALA A 39 -0.60 10.78 -5.90
CA ALA A 39 0.73 10.20 -6.09
C ALA A 39 0.78 9.32 -7.35
N ALA A 40 -0.27 8.56 -7.65
CA ALA A 40 -0.39 7.78 -8.88
C ALA A 40 -0.48 8.68 -10.12
N ASP A 41 -1.24 9.78 -10.07
CA ASP A 41 -1.36 10.75 -11.17
C ASP A 41 -0.04 11.47 -11.48
N LEU A 42 0.72 11.83 -10.44
CA LEU A 42 2.05 12.41 -10.60
C LEU A 42 3.01 11.42 -11.28
N LEU A 43 2.92 10.14 -10.91
CA LEU A 43 3.72 9.08 -11.52
C LEU A 43 3.32 8.84 -12.97
N LEU A 44 2.03 8.86 -13.28
CA LEU A 44 1.53 8.76 -14.64
C LEU A 44 1.99 9.95 -15.50
N SER A 45 1.95 11.16 -14.94
CA SER A 45 2.44 12.37 -15.60
C SER A 45 3.95 12.27 -15.89
N HIS A 46 4.71 11.67 -14.99
CA HIS A 46 6.12 11.37 -15.23
C HIS A 46 6.30 10.38 -16.39
N LEU A 47 5.51 9.30 -16.41
CA LEU A 47 5.55 8.25 -17.43
C LEU A 47 5.21 8.70 -18.85
N GLN A 48 4.51 9.83 -19.00
CA GLN A 48 4.16 10.40 -20.30
C GLN A 48 5.35 11.07 -21.01
N ASN A 49 6.55 11.07 -20.42
CA ASN A 49 7.76 11.60 -21.05
C ASN A 49 8.36 10.59 -22.05
N ASP A 50 8.50 11.02 -23.32
CA ASP A 50 8.96 10.21 -24.45
C ASP A 50 10.42 9.70 -24.34
N THR A 51 11.19 10.19 -23.37
CA THR A 51 12.62 9.87 -23.22
C THR A 51 12.97 9.02 -21.99
N LEU A 52 11.96 8.40 -21.37
CA LEU A 52 12.17 7.60 -20.16
C LEU A 52 12.95 6.30 -20.41
N PRO A 53 14.02 6.02 -19.64
CA PRO A 53 14.67 4.72 -19.65
C PRO A 53 13.73 3.59 -19.21
N LEU A 54 13.89 2.39 -19.78
CA LEU A 54 13.07 1.22 -19.45
C LEU A 54 13.10 0.87 -17.95
N SER A 55 14.25 1.02 -17.29
CA SER A 55 14.39 0.76 -15.86
C SER A 55 13.55 1.71 -15.01
N GLU A 56 13.42 2.97 -15.42
CA GLU A 56 12.56 3.95 -14.74
C GLU A 56 11.09 3.67 -15.02
N LEU A 57 10.75 3.23 -16.23
CA LEU A 57 9.39 2.78 -16.57
C LEU A 57 8.95 1.60 -15.70
N GLU A 58 9.82 0.59 -15.54
CA GLU A 58 9.55 -0.57 -14.69
C GLU A 58 9.41 -0.18 -13.21
N ARG A 59 10.29 0.73 -12.75
CA ARG A 59 10.28 1.26 -11.38
C ARG A 59 8.99 2.03 -11.07
N ALA A 60 8.62 2.95 -11.96
CA ALA A 60 7.37 3.71 -11.86
C ALA A 60 6.15 2.80 -11.97
N HIS A 61 6.17 1.78 -12.83
CA HIS A 61 5.07 0.81 -12.90
C HIS A 61 4.85 0.10 -11.54
N ARG A 62 5.91 -0.47 -10.95
CA ARG A 62 5.82 -1.13 -9.62
C ARG A 62 5.29 -0.18 -8.54
N ARG A 63 5.82 1.04 -8.48
CA ARG A 63 5.38 2.03 -7.50
C ARG A 63 3.92 2.44 -7.71
N GLY A 64 3.48 2.57 -8.96
CA GLY A 64 2.08 2.86 -9.29
C GLY A 64 1.14 1.76 -8.85
N GLN A 65 1.51 0.49 -9.02
CA GLN A 65 0.73 -0.64 -8.53
C GLN A 65 0.51 -0.58 -7.01
N ILE A 66 1.54 -0.21 -6.23
CA ILE A 66 1.42 -0.06 -4.78
C ILE A 66 0.41 1.03 -4.39
N TYR A 67 0.45 2.19 -5.06
CA TYR A 67 -0.53 3.25 -4.80
C TYR A 67 -1.96 2.81 -5.14
N LEU A 68 -2.14 2.12 -6.27
CA LEU A 68 -3.45 1.62 -6.69
C LEU A 68 -3.98 0.49 -5.78
N GLU A 69 -3.11 -0.39 -5.29
CA GLU A 69 -3.44 -1.42 -4.29
C GLU A 69 -3.93 -0.78 -2.98
N HIS A 70 -3.26 0.28 -2.53
CA HIS A 70 -3.67 1.03 -1.35
C HIS A 70 -5.02 1.72 -1.54
N CYS A 71 -5.24 2.37 -2.69
CA CYS A 71 -6.53 2.96 -3.03
C CYS A 71 -7.67 1.93 -3.01
N GLN A 72 -7.45 0.75 -3.61
CA GLN A 72 -8.43 -0.34 -3.60
C GLN A 72 -8.72 -0.82 -2.17
N THR A 73 -7.69 -0.93 -1.32
CA THR A 73 -7.83 -1.32 0.08
C THR A 73 -8.70 -0.33 0.85
N LEU A 74 -8.47 0.98 0.67
CA LEU A 74 -9.27 2.03 1.31
C LEU A 74 -10.73 2.01 0.82
N LEU A 75 -10.96 1.83 -0.48
CA LEU A 75 -12.31 1.73 -1.03
C LEU A 75 -13.06 0.50 -0.48
N ALA A 76 -12.38 -0.65 -0.38
CA ALA A 76 -12.97 -1.85 0.21
C ALA A 76 -13.36 -1.66 1.68
N GLN A 77 -12.57 -0.92 2.45
CA GLN A 77 -12.90 -0.59 3.85
C GLN A 77 -14.14 0.32 3.93
N VAL A 78 -14.24 1.31 3.05
CA VAL A 78 -15.43 2.19 2.97
C VAL A 78 -16.66 1.40 2.54
N GLU A 79 -16.53 0.56 1.52
CA GLU A 79 -17.60 -0.32 1.06
C GLU A 79 -18.12 -1.20 2.21
N GLN A 80 -17.22 -1.88 2.93
CA GLN A 80 -17.57 -2.69 4.10
C GLN A 80 -18.27 -1.84 5.17
N SER A 81 -17.74 -0.64 5.45
CA SER A 81 -18.32 0.25 6.46
C SER A 81 -19.75 0.65 6.10
N VAL A 82 -20.03 0.92 4.81
CA VAL A 82 -21.37 1.25 4.32
C VAL A 82 -22.30 0.04 4.37
N GLN A 83 -21.81 -1.16 4.05
CA GLN A 83 -22.61 -2.39 4.13
C GLN A 83 -23.02 -2.75 5.56
N GLU A 84 -22.23 -2.36 6.56
CA GLU A 84 -22.51 -2.56 7.98
C GLU A 84 -23.43 -1.49 8.58
N LEU A 85 -23.85 -0.47 7.81
CA LEU A 85 -24.80 0.53 8.28
C LEU A 85 -26.23 0.01 8.19
N ASP A 86 -27.02 0.33 9.22
CA ASP A 86 -28.46 0.17 9.16
C ASP A 86 -29.06 1.20 8.19
N PRO A 87 -29.90 0.79 7.22
CA PRO A 87 -30.37 1.67 6.16
C PRO A 87 -31.31 2.79 6.63
N GLU A 88 -31.98 2.61 7.78
CA GLU A 88 -32.93 3.59 8.32
C GLU A 88 -32.25 4.60 9.25
N THR A 89 -31.28 4.13 10.04
CA THR A 89 -30.62 4.95 11.07
C THR A 89 -29.24 5.47 10.66
N MET A 90 -28.64 4.91 9.59
CA MET A 90 -27.27 5.19 9.14
C MET A 90 -26.22 4.99 10.26
N MET A 91 -26.52 4.15 11.24
CA MET A 91 -25.62 3.79 12.33
C MET A 91 -25.05 2.39 12.12
N PRO A 92 -23.82 2.11 12.60
CA PRO A 92 -23.24 0.77 12.52
C PRO A 92 -24.15 -0.25 13.20
N GLN A 93 -24.45 -1.35 12.50
CA GLN A 93 -25.25 -2.44 13.05
C GLN A 93 -24.44 -3.16 14.13
N THR A 94 -24.75 -2.88 15.40
CA THR A 94 -24.32 -3.74 16.50
C THR A 94 -25.12 -5.03 16.41
N HIS A 95 -24.59 -6.05 15.74
CA HIS A 95 -25.11 -7.41 15.86
C HIS A 95 -24.80 -7.92 17.28
N ASP A 96 -25.52 -7.41 18.28
CA ASP A 96 -25.71 -8.12 19.54
C ASP A 96 -26.44 -9.41 19.17
N LYS A 97 -25.66 -10.48 19.04
CA LYS A 97 -26.14 -11.84 18.87
C LYS A 97 -26.86 -12.23 20.17
N LYS A 98 -28.07 -11.70 20.37
CA LYS A 98 -28.96 -12.11 21.43
C LYS A 98 -29.37 -13.54 21.09
N ALA A 99 -28.71 -14.49 21.74
CA ALA A 99 -29.24 -15.81 22.00
C ALA A 99 -30.57 -15.65 22.75
N ALA A 100 -31.64 -15.35 22.02
CA ALA A 100 -33.01 -15.49 22.45
C ALA A 100 -33.57 -16.75 21.76
N ASP A 101 -32.95 -17.88 22.06
CA ASP A 101 -33.63 -19.17 22.07
C ASP A 101 -33.29 -19.85 23.39
N ALA A 102 -33.74 -19.20 24.46
CA ALA A 102 -33.96 -19.86 25.72
C ALA A 102 -35.49 -19.99 25.89
N SER A 103 -35.91 -21.26 25.81
CA SER A 103 -37.11 -21.88 26.40
C SER A 103 -38.35 -22.08 25.53
N PRO A 104 -39.15 -23.14 25.83
CA PRO A 104 -38.97 -24.17 26.87
C PRO A 104 -38.66 -25.59 26.33
#